data_AF-A0A537MRK3-F1
#
_entry.id   AF-A0A537MRK3-F1
#
_cell.length_a   1.000
_cell.length_b   1.000
_cell.length_c   1.000
_cell.angle_alpha   90.00
_cell.angle_beta   90.00
_cell.angle_gamma   90.00
#
_symmetry.space_group_name_H-M   'P 1'
#
loop_
_entity.id
_entity.type
_entity.pdbx_description
1 polymer ?
#
loop_
_entity_poly.entity_id
_entity_poly.type
_entity_poly.pdbx_seq_one_letter_code
_entity_poly.pdbx_strand_id
1 'polypeptide(L)' 'MATILILVGTESGNAQMVADALKPVLTAAGHRVDVTDKAAGMGDLQSHEIFLVVSATHGSGD' A
#
# COMPACT_ATOMS: atom_id res chain seq x y z
N MET A 1 7.68 14.64 -7.60
CA MET A 1 7.95 13.75 -6.46
C MET A 1 6.69 13.74 -5.61
N ALA A 2 6.07 12.58 -5.43
CA ALA A 2 4.84 12.45 -4.63
C ALA A 2 5.09 11.54 -3.43
N THR A 3 4.29 11.70 -2.37
CA THR A 3 4.30 10.79 -1.20
C THR A 3 3.17 9.76 -1.32
N ILE A 4 3.54 8.49 -1.44
CA ILE A 4 2.61 7.37 -1.67
C ILE A 4 2.57 6.46 -0.45
N LEU A 5 1.37 6.16 0.03
CA LEU A 5 1.14 5.11 1.03
C LEU A 5 0.47 3.90 0.37
N ILE A 6 1.13 2.75 0.41
CA ILE A 6 0.53 1.48 0.01
C ILE A 6 -0.17 0.85 1.22
N LEU A 7 -1.48 0.67 1.12
CA LEU A 7 -2.32 0.03 2.14
C LEU A 7 -2.54 -1.42 1.75
N VAL A 8 -2.08 -2.35 2.59
CA VAL A 8 -2.13 -3.79 2.32
C VAL A 8 -3.25 -4.43 3.15
N GLY A 9 -4.22 -5.04 2.46
CA GLY A 9 -5.19 -5.95 3.06
C GLY A 9 -4.88 -7.37 2.62
N THR A 10 -4.42 -8.23 3.52
CA THR A 10 -3.96 -9.57 3.16
C THR A 10 -4.31 -10.60 4.24
N GLU A 11 -4.79 -11.77 3.82
CA GLU A 11 -4.99 -12.92 4.73
C GLU A 11 -3.77 -13.85 4.74
N SER A 12 -3.19 -14.11 3.56
CA SER A 12 -2.13 -15.10 3.36
C SER A 12 -0.78 -14.52 2.92
N GLY A 13 -0.67 -13.19 2.86
CA GLY A 13 0.57 -12.49 2.52
C GLY A 13 0.77 -12.14 1.03
N ASN A 14 -0.09 -12.62 0.12
CA ASN A 14 0.10 -12.35 -1.32
C ASN A 14 -0.02 -10.85 -1.68
N ALA A 15 -0.94 -10.12 -1.06
CA ALA A 15 -1.03 -8.67 -1.29
C ALA A 15 0.19 -7.92 -0.73
N GLN A 16 0.83 -8.43 0.33
CA GLN A 16 2.10 -7.90 0.83
C GLN A 16 3.21 -8.09 -0.19
N MET A 17 3.32 -9.29 -0.80
CA MET A 17 4.32 -9.55 -1.84
C MET A 17 4.16 -8.61 -3.06
N VAL A 18 2.91 -8.29 -3.43
CA VAL A 18 2.64 -7.32 -4.50
C VAL A 18 3.08 -5.92 -4.08
N ALA A 19 2.78 -5.49 -2.86
CA ALA A 19 3.23 -4.19 -2.34
C ALA A 19 4.77 -4.08 -2.30
N ASP A 20 5.45 -5.14 -1.87
CA ASP A 20 6.90 -5.22 -1.83
C ASP A 20 7.52 -5.17 -3.24
N ALA A 21 6.85 -5.73 -4.25
CA ALA A 21 7.26 -5.63 -5.65
C ALA A 21 7.01 -4.23 -6.25
N LEU A 22 5.96 -3.54 -5.82
CA LEU A 22 5.63 -2.18 -6.30
C LEU A 22 6.55 -1.11 -5.72
N LYS A 23 6.94 -1.23 -4.44
CA LYS A 23 7.80 -0.27 -3.75
C LYS A 23 9.07 0.10 -4.52
N PRO A 24 9.92 -0.84 -4.99
CA PRO A 24 11.14 -0.50 -5.72
C PRO A 24 10.84 0.18 -7.07
N VAL A 25 9.78 -0.21 -7.78
CA VAL A 25 9.38 0.40 -9.06
C VAL A 25 8.99 1.86 -8.88
N LEU A 26 8.13 2.15 -7.89
CA LEU A 26 7.66 3.50 -7.59
C LEU A 26 8.79 4.38 -7.01
N THR A 27 9.66 3.80 -6.19
CA THR A 27 10.85 4.50 -5.68
C THR A 27 11.82 4.85 -6.81
N ALA A 28 12.07 3.92 -7.75
CA ALA A 28 12.90 4.17 -8.92
C ALA A 28 12.32 5.25 -9.85
N ALA A 29 11.00 5.43 -9.86
CA ALA A 29 10.32 6.51 -10.56
C ALA A 29 10.41 7.88 -9.84
N GLY A 30 11.05 7.96 -8.67
CA GLY A 30 11.27 9.21 -7.93
C GLY A 30 10.16 9.60 -6.96
N HIS A 31 9.36 8.64 -6.48
CA HIS A 31 8.37 8.84 -5.42
C HIS A 31 8.89 8.39 -4.05
N ARG A 32 8.36 8.97 -2.97
CA ARG A 32 8.57 8.47 -1.60
C ARG A 32 7.45 7.49 -1.29
N VAL A 33 7.79 6.24 -0.96
CA VAL A 33 6.82 5.15 -0.86
C VAL A 33 6.91 4.46 0.49
N ASP A 34 5.83 4.55 1.26
CA ASP A 34 5.63 3.84 2.51
C ASP A 34 4.62 2.71 2.29
N VAL A 35 4.73 1.63 3.08
CA VAL A 35 3.88 0.43 2.98
C VAL A 35 3.42 0.07 4.39
N THR A 36 2.12 -0.20 4.55
CA THR A 36 1.55 -0.64 5.82
C THR A 36 0.47 -1.69 5.59
N ASP A 37 0.49 -2.74 6.40
CA ASP A 37 -0.56 -3.76 6.55
C ASP A 37 -1.49 -3.47 7.74
N LYS A 38 -1.25 -2.36 8.44
CA LYS A 38 -2.07 -1.89 9.56
C LYS A 38 -3.13 -0.92 9.07
N ALA A 39 -4.22 -0.84 9.83
CA ALA A 39 -5.24 0.19 9.64
C ALA A 39 -4.59 1.58 9.70
N ALA A 40 -4.70 2.33 8.59
CA ALA A 40 -4.19 3.68 8.52
C ALA A 40 -5.04 4.63 9.37
N GLY A 41 -4.36 5.49 10.13
CA GLY A 41 -4.98 6.56 10.90
C GLY A 41 -5.05 7.87 10.14
N MET A 42 -5.65 8.88 10.75
CA MET A 42 -5.75 10.22 10.16
C MET A 42 -4.37 10.86 9.88
N GLY A 43 -3.36 10.58 10.71
CA GLY A 43 -2.01 11.09 10.51
C GLY A 43 -1.34 10.51 9.25
N ASP A 44 -1.60 9.24 8.94
CA ASP A 44 -1.10 8.61 7.71
C ASP A 44 -1.78 9.24 6.48
N LEU A 45 -3.09 9.49 6.59
CA LEU A 45 -3.87 10.15 5.53
C LEU A 45 -3.43 11.59 5.26
N GLN A 46 -2.97 12.31 6.27
CA GLN A 46 -2.50 13.70 6.13
C GLN A 46 -1.05 13.82 5.63
N SER A 47 -0.23 12.78 5.82
CA SER A 47 1.19 12.79 5.46
C SER A 47 1.48 12.27 4.04
N HIS A 48 0.44 11.79 3.34
CA HIS A 48 0.54 11.21 2.01
C HIS A 48 -0.43 11.88 1.03
N GLU A 49 0.02 12.05 -0.20
CA GLU A 49 -0.78 12.64 -1.28
C GLU A 49 -1.58 11.56 -2.04
N ILE A 50 -1.03 10.35 -2.10
CA ILE A 50 -1.57 9.25 -2.90
C ILE A 50 -1.67 8.00 -2.03
N PHE A 51 -2.81 7.31 -2.12
CA PHE A 51 -3.04 6.02 -1.48
C PHE A 51 -3.20 4.95 -2.54
N LEU A 52 -2.42 3.87 -2.42
CA LEU A 52 -2.54 2.70 -3.29
C LEU A 52 -3.01 1.52 -2.45
N VAL A 53 -4.23 1.05 -2.70
CA VAL A 53 -4.79 -0.09 -1.97
C VAL A 53 -4.46 -1.38 -2.70
N VAL A 54 -3.82 -2.32 -1.99
CA VAL A 54 -3.53 -3.67 -2.47
C VAL A 54 -4.24 -4.63 -1.55
N SER A 55 -5.34 -5.22 -2.02
CA SER A 55 -6.19 -6.08 -1.20
C SER A 55 -6.34 -7.46 -1.82
N ALA A 56 -6.20 -8.49 -1.00
CA ALA A 56 -6.63 -9.83 -1.32
C ALA A 56 -8.14 -9.96 -1.04
N THR A 57 -8.87 -10.59 -1.96
CA THR A 57 -10.27 -10.96 -1.72
C THR A 57 -10.32 -12.37 -1.11
N HIS A 58 -11.04 -12.52 -0.01
CA HIS A 58 -11.33 -13.82 0.60
C HIS A 58 -12.80 -14.19 0.39
N GLY A 59 -13.08 -15.46 0.07
CA GLY A 59 -14.44 -15.95 -0.18
C GLY A 59 -15.12 -15.26 -1.37
N SER A 60 -16.37 -14.84 -1.20
CA SER A 60 -17.19 -14.16 -2.23
C SER A 60 -16.91 -12.67 -2.38
N GLY A 61 -16.24 -12.05 -1.39
CA GLY A 61 -16.03 -10.60 -1.36
C GLY A 61 -17.31 -9.76 -1.14
N ASP A 62 -18.39 -10.37 -0.63
CA ASP A 62 -19.63 -9.71 -0.20
C ASP A 62 -19.48 -9.01 1.16
#